data_AF-A0A6L7MM74-F1
#
_entry.id   AF-A0A6L7MM74-F1
#
_cell.length_a   1.000
_cell.length_b   1.000
_cell.length_c   1.000
_cell.angle_alpha   90.00
_cell.angle_beta   90.00
_cell.angle_gamma   90.00
#
_symmetry.space_group_name_H-M   'P 1'
#
loop_
_entity.id
_entity.type
_entity.pdbx_description
1 polymer ?
#
loop_
_entity_poly.entity_id
_entity_poly.type
_entity_poly.pdbx_seq_one_letter_code
_entity_poly.pdbx_strand_id
1 'polypeptide(L)' 'MEFYNVKTRQKVDIPENDLRKRTIVQKSGKHTYAVTGEENGTKLVRFVSKQQYDALQVPETEG' A
#
# COMPACT_ATOMS: atom_id res chain seq x y z
N MET A 1 -0.50 2.93 -9.45
CA MET A 1 0.50 2.03 -8.83
C MET A 1 0.07 0.60 -9.06
N GLU A 2 0.98 -0.28 -9.51
CA GLU A 2 0.64 -1.69 -9.76
C GLU A 2 0.47 -2.49 -8.46
N PHE A 3 -0.75 -2.95 -8.20
CA PHE A 3 -1.07 -3.92 -7.17
C PHE A 3 -1.26 -5.29 -7.81
N TYR A 4 -0.82 -6.35 -7.11
CA TYR A 4 -1.12 -7.71 -7.53
C TYR A 4 -2.33 -8.19 -6.75
N ASN A 5 -3.47 -8.26 -7.43
CA ASN A 5 -4.68 -8.79 -6.84
C ASN A 5 -4.61 -10.33 -6.91
N VAL A 6 -4.34 -10.98 -5.78
CA VAL A 6 -4.24 -12.45 -5.71
C VAL A 6 -5.57 -13.15 -5.99
N LYS A 7 -6.72 -12.47 -5.80
CA LYS A 7 -8.04 -13.04 -6.06
C LYS A 7 -8.29 -13.15 -7.57
N THR A 8 -8.03 -12.08 -8.31
CA THR A 8 -8.16 -12.07 -9.78
C THR A 8 -6.91 -12.61 -10.46
N ARG A 9 -5.80 -12.76 -9.72
CA ARG A 9 -4.46 -13.14 -10.19
C ARG A 9 -3.98 -12.18 -11.29
N GLN A 10 -4.39 -10.92 -11.19
CA GLN A 10 -4.10 -9.89 -12.17
C GLN A 10 -3.40 -8.71 -11.50
N LYS A 11 -2.61 -8.03 -12.30
CA LYS A 11 -2.06 -6.73 -11.93
C LYS A 11 -3.13 -5.69 -12.21
N VAL A 12 -3.43 -4.89 -11.20
CA VAL A 12 -4.36 -3.78 -11.31
C VAL A 12 -3.60 -2.51 -11.00
N ASP A 13 -3.83 -1.48 -11.80
CA ASP A 13 -3.31 -0.17 -11.49
C ASP A 13 -4.34 0.55 -10.63
N ILE A 14 -3.95 0.88 -9.40
CA ILE A 14 -4.78 1.69 -8.51
C ILE A 14 -4.28 3.13 -8.58
N PRO A 15 -5.17 4.10 -8.85
CA PRO A 15 -4.82 5.50 -8.87
C PRO A 15 -4.41 5.95 -7.47
N GLU A 16 -3.46 6.88 -7.40
CA GLU A 16 -2.92 7.40 -6.14
C GLU A 16 -3.98 8.00 -5.22
N ASN A 17 -5.10 8.44 -5.79
CA ASN A 17 -6.25 8.98 -5.06
C ASN A 17 -6.95 7.93 -4.17
N ASP A 18 -6.88 6.66 -4.58
CA ASP A 18 -7.44 5.50 -3.86
C ASP A 18 -6.35 4.71 -3.12
N LEU A 19 -5.11 5.23 -3.11
CA LEU A 19 -4.01 4.67 -2.35
C LEU A 19 -3.87 5.36 -1.00
N ARG A 20 -3.66 4.53 0.01
CA ARG A 20 -3.35 4.96 1.36
C ARG A 20 -2.10 4.27 1.84
N LYS A 21 -1.21 5.07 2.39
CA LYS A 21 0.02 4.60 3.01
C LYS A 21 -0.22 4.22 4.46
N ARG A 22 0.46 3.18 4.92
CA ARG A 22 0.45 2.72 6.30
C ARG A 22 1.86 2.35 6.74
N THR A 23 2.34 3.02 7.76
CA THR A 23 3.56 2.64 8.47
C THR A 23 3.19 1.79 9.67
N ILE A 24 3.76 0.59 9.75
CA ILE A 24 3.59 -0.32 10.90
C ILE A 24 4.91 -0.34 11.65
N VAL A 25 4.93 0.33 12.81
CA VAL A 25 6.07 0.27 13.73
C VAL A 25 5.88 -0.95 14.62
N GLN A 26 6.70 -1.99 14.37
CA GLN A 26 6.71 -3.18 15.23
C GLN A 26 7.38 -2.86 16.57
N LYS A 27 6.91 -3.50 17.65
CA LYS A 27 7.48 -3.32 19.01
C LYS A 27 8.98 -3.64 19.11
N SER A 28 9.54 -4.41 18.17
CA SER A 28 10.99 -4.66 18.07
C SER A 28 11.79 -3.54 17.37
N GLY A 29 11.17 -2.40 17.04
CA GLY A 29 11.84 -1.27 16.36
C GLY A 29 11.93 -1.42 14.83
N LYS A 30 11.30 -2.44 14.25
CA LYS A 30 11.24 -2.60 12.79
C LYS A 30 10.10 -1.76 12.22
N HIS A 31 10.42 -0.92 11.23
CA HIS A 31 9.43 -0.18 10.46
C HIS A 31 9.07 -0.98 9.21
N THR A 32 7.83 -1.43 9.15
CA THR A 32 7.27 -2.09 7.97
C THR A 32 6.38 -1.10 7.24
N TYR A 33 6.71 -0.84 5.98
CA TYR A 33 5.95 0.07 5.13
C TYR A 33 4.98 -0.73 4.27
N ALA A 34 3.71 -0.37 4.31
CA ALA A 34 2.67 -0.97 3.52
C ALA A 34 1.85 0.10 2.82
N VAL A 35 1.40 -0.20 1.60
CA VAL A 35 0.47 0.63 0.85
C VAL A 35 -0.79 -0.19 0.69
N THR A 36 -1.92 0.41 1.05
CA THR A 36 -3.25 -0.14 0.86
C THR A 36 -3.89 0.59 -0.31
N GLY A 37 -4.59 -0.12 -1.19
CA GLY A 37 -5.40 0.47 -2.24
C GLY A 37 -6.81 -0.12 -2.24
N GLU A 38 -7.76 0.60 -2.79
CA GLU A 38 -9.11 0.08 -3.03
C GLU A 38 -9.37 -0.05 -4.54
N GLU A 39 -9.79 -1.23 -4.97
CA GLU A 39 -10.11 -1.52 -6.38
C GLU A 39 -11.49 -2.18 -6.41
N ASN A 40 -12.49 -1.47 -6.94
CA ASN A 40 -13.88 -1.96 -7.03
C ASN A 40 -14.43 -2.50 -5.68
N GLY A 41 -14.12 -1.84 -4.56
CA GLY A 41 -14.50 -2.29 -3.21
C GLY A 41 -13.63 -3.42 -2.63
N THR A 42 -12.62 -3.87 -3.37
CA THR A 42 -11.60 -4.81 -2.87
C THR A 42 -10.42 -4.05 -2.31
N LYS A 43 -10.16 -4.21 -1.01
CA LYS A 43 -8.96 -3.67 -0.36
C LYS A 43 -7.77 -4.54 -0.68
N LEU A 44 -6.78 -3.97 -1.34
CA LEU A 44 -5.49 -4.59 -1.62
C LEU A 44 -4.44 -4.00 -0.68
N VAL A 45 -3.54 -4.85 -0.21
CA VAL A 45 -2.38 -4.47 0.60
C VAL A 45 -1.15 -4.92 -0.16
N ARG A 46 -0.19 -4.00 -0.29
CA ARG A 46 1.12 -4.29 -0.85
C ARG A 46 2.18 -3.80 0.11
N PHE A 47 2.99 -4.72 0.59
CA PHE A 47 4.18 -4.40 1.35
C PHE A 47 5.23 -3.86 0.39
N VAL A 48 5.82 -2.72 0.75
CA VAL A 48 6.83 -2.07 -0.07
C VAL A 48 8.03 -1.68 0.79
N SER A 49 9.17 -1.49 0.15
CA SER A 49 10.36 -0.95 0.81
C SER A 49 10.17 0.53 1.13
N LYS A 50 10.91 1.03 2.12
CA LYS A 50 10.92 2.46 2.49
C LYS A 50 11.13 3.39 1.30
N GLN A 51 11.99 3.00 0.36
CA GLN A 51 12.31 3.80 -0.82
C GLN A 51 11.10 3.96 -1.77
N GLN A 52 10.33 2.89 -1.97
CA GLN A 52 9.11 2.95 -2.78
C GLN A 52 8.00 3.72 -2.03
N TYR A 53 7.93 3.53 -0.71
CA TYR A 53 7.00 4.24 0.16
C TYR A 53 7.24 5.75 0.13
N ASP A 54 8.49 6.18 0.17
CA ASP A 54 8.89 7.58 0.10
C ASP A 54 8.66 8.19 -1.29
N ALA A 55 8.93 7.40 -2.35
CA ALA A 55 8.71 7.81 -3.74
C ALA A 55 7.23 7.98 -4.12
N LEU A 56 6.32 7.26 -3.46
CA LEU A 56 4.88 7.47 -3.62
C LEU A 56 4.50 8.79 -2.94
N GLN A 57 3.69 9.65 -3.52
CA GLN A 57 3.19 10.86 -2.84
C GLN A 57 1.73 10.70 -2.41
N VAL A 58 1.38 9.51 -1.92
CA VAL A 58 0.01 9.20 -1.50
C VAL A 58 -0.19 9.49 0.00
N PRO A 59 -1.40 9.87 0.44
CA PRO A 59 -1.66 10.23 1.83
C PRO A 59 -1.42 9.05 2.78
N GLU A 60 -0.70 9.31 3.87
CA GLU A 60 -0.56 8.38 5.00
C GLU A 60 -1.81 8.50 5.86
N THR A 61 -2.52 7.38 6.06
CA THR A 61 -3.51 7.31 7.14
C THR A 61 -2.82 6.80 8.38
N GLU A 62 -2.37 7.73 9.23
CA GLU A 62 -2.14 7.43 10.64
C GLU A 62 -3.48 6.98 11.24
N GLY A 63 -3.51 5.75 11.73
CA GLY A 63 -4.65 5.16 12.43
C GLY A 63 -4.17 4.31 13.56
#